data_AF-A0A357Y096-F1
#
_entry.id   AF-A0A357Y096-F1
#
_cell.length_a   1.000
_cell.length_b   1.000
_cell.length_c   1.000
_cell.angle_alpha   90.00
_cell.angle_beta   90.00
_cell.angle_gamma   90.00
#
_symmetry.space_group_name_H-M   'P 1'
#
loop_
_entity.id
_entity.type
_entity.pdbx_description
1 polymer ?
#
loop_
_entity_poly.entity_id
_entity_poly.type
_entity_poly.pdbx_seq_one_letter_code
_entity_poly.pdbx_strand_id
1 'polypeptide(L)'
;NWQCFLRRDIPWMLAGETTALFASDGREQVSIFSHESTFEAAVRANLPEEFKSIAMHVDIARHLHRPGAVLPSAGRNFLYDPQTGKVGPLEEEELFQHIPQSFRICRVYVAEPEHREAVAT
;
A
#
# COMPACT_ATOMS: atom_id res chain seq x y z
N ASN A 1 -14.00 -1.47 26.62
CA ASN A 1 -13.84 -0.58 27.79
C ASN A 1 -13.16 0.71 27.31
N TRP A 2 -13.83 1.87 27.40
CA TRP A 2 -13.38 3.14 26.82
C TRP A 2 -12.14 3.75 27.51
N GLN A 3 -11.83 3.34 28.73
CA GLN A 3 -10.71 3.87 29.51
C GLN A 3 -9.35 3.55 28.89
N CYS A 4 -9.17 2.36 28.28
CA CYS A 4 -7.95 1.99 27.59
C CYS A 4 -7.64 2.92 26.40
N PHE A 5 -8.68 3.32 25.66
CA PHE A 5 -8.54 4.27 24.55
C PHE A 5 -8.10 5.66 25.06
N LEU A 6 -8.72 6.16 26.14
CA LEU A 6 -8.35 7.45 26.75
C LEU A 6 -6.92 7.44 27.31
N ARG A 7 -6.44 6.29 27.77
CA ARG A 7 -5.06 6.11 28.27
C ARG A 7 -4.03 5.89 27.17
N ARG A 8 -4.44 5.78 25.90
CA ARG A 8 -3.58 5.30 24.80
C ARG A 8 -2.92 3.96 25.12
N ASP A 9 -3.64 3.08 25.81
CA ASP A 9 -3.26 1.67 25.93
C ASP A 9 -3.53 0.99 24.58
N ILE A 10 -2.69 1.31 23.58
CA ILE A 10 -2.79 0.79 22.22
C ILE A 10 -2.02 -0.53 22.18
N PRO A 11 -2.70 -1.67 21.98
CA PRO A 11 -2.06 -2.97 22.08
C PRO A 11 -1.16 -3.30 20.89
N TRP A 12 -1.20 -2.52 19.81
CA TRP A 12 -0.51 -2.80 18.56
C TRP A 12 0.38 -1.63 18.17
N MET A 13 1.68 -1.91 18.01
CA MET A 13 2.68 -0.94 17.59
C MET A 13 3.16 -1.27 16.19
N LEU A 14 3.29 -0.26 15.33
CA LEU A 14 3.79 -0.43 13.97
C LEU A 14 5.26 -0.85 14.01
N ALA A 15 5.54 -2.04 13.48
CA ALA A 15 6.89 -2.53 13.28
C ALA A 15 7.45 -2.09 11.93
N GLY A 16 6.69 -2.26 10.84
CA GLY A 16 7.13 -1.90 9.50
C GLY A 16 5.97 -1.55 8.57
N GLU A 17 6.27 -0.75 7.56
CA GLU A 17 5.35 -0.40 6.47
C GLU A 17 6.10 -0.49 5.14
N THR A 18 5.46 -1.09 4.14
CA THR A 18 5.96 -1.09 2.76
C THR A 18 4.83 -0.82 1.77
N THR A 19 5.15 -0.17 0.66
CA THR A 19 4.20 0.14 -0.41
C THR A 19 4.55 -0.66 -1.66
N ALA A 20 3.64 -1.54 -2.07
CA ALA A 20 3.74 -2.25 -3.35
C ALA A 20 3.00 -1.46 -4.44
N LEU A 21 3.70 -1.09 -5.51
CA LEU A 21 3.14 -0.42 -6.68
C LEU A 21 2.80 -1.44 -7.76
N PHE A 22 1.65 -1.30 -8.42
CA PHE A 22 1.22 -2.18 -9.50
C PHE A 22 0.99 -1.39 -10.80
N ALA A 23 1.65 -1.82 -11.87
CA ALA A 23 1.49 -1.28 -13.23
C ALA A 23 0.31 -1.92 -13.98
N SER A 24 -0.10 -1.30 -15.09
CA SER A 24 -1.30 -1.64 -15.88
C SER A 24 -1.25 -3.01 -16.58
N ASP A 25 -0.07 -3.61 -16.74
CA ASP A 25 0.19 -4.83 -17.52
C ASP A 25 0.50 -6.07 -16.66
N GLY A 26 0.58 -5.94 -15.32
CA GLY A 26 1.18 -6.95 -14.45
C GLY A 26 0.32 -7.46 -13.30
N ARG A 27 -0.42 -8.56 -13.53
CA ARG A 27 -0.73 -9.63 -12.54
C ARG A 27 -1.13 -9.16 -11.13
N GLU A 28 -2.14 -8.31 -11.00
CA GLU A 28 -2.71 -7.90 -9.70
C GLU A 28 -3.24 -9.09 -8.87
N GLN A 29 -3.52 -10.25 -9.49
CA GLN A 29 -4.14 -11.41 -8.85
C GLN A 29 -3.17 -12.45 -8.25
N VAL A 30 -1.85 -12.37 -8.48
CA VAL A 30 -0.89 -13.42 -8.00
C VAL A 30 0.03 -12.90 -6.88
N SER A 31 -0.13 -11.66 -6.45
CA SER A 31 0.78 -11.08 -5.47
C SER A 31 0.44 -11.55 -4.05
N ILE A 32 1.45 -11.94 -3.27
CA ILE A 32 1.35 -12.27 -1.83
C ILE A 32 0.65 -11.15 -1.02
N PHE A 33 0.64 -9.92 -1.56
CA PHE A 33 -0.03 -8.74 -1.01
C PHE A 33 -1.56 -8.73 -1.26
N SER A 34 -2.14 -9.81 -1.77
CA SER A 34 -3.59 -9.91 -2.01
C SER A 34 -4.38 -10.28 -0.76
N HIS A 35 -3.78 -11.09 0.12
CA HIS A 35 -4.44 -11.69 1.28
C HIS A 35 -3.55 -11.59 2.53
N GLU A 36 -4.12 -11.13 3.64
CA GLU A 36 -3.42 -10.96 4.92
C GLU A 36 -2.76 -12.26 5.38
N SER A 37 -3.44 -13.40 5.28
CA SER A 37 -2.90 -14.69 5.71
C SER A 37 -1.66 -15.14 4.92
N THR A 38 -1.63 -14.84 3.62
CA THR A 38 -0.50 -15.20 2.75
C THR A 38 0.69 -14.28 3.01
N PHE A 39 0.44 -12.99 3.18
CA PHE A 39 1.47 -12.03 3.55
C PHE A 39 2.02 -12.30 4.95
N GLU A 40 1.17 -12.56 5.93
CA GLU A 40 1.60 -12.90 7.30
C GLU A 40 2.47 -14.15 7.30
N ALA A 41 2.08 -15.21 6.57
CA ALA A 41 2.89 -16.41 6.43
C ALA A 41 4.26 -16.12 5.78
N ALA A 42 4.30 -15.25 4.76
CA ALA A 42 5.55 -14.83 4.13
C ALA A 42 6.45 -14.01 5.07
N VAL A 43 5.88 -13.10 5.86
CA VAL A 43 6.61 -12.37 6.90
C VAL A 43 7.18 -13.35 7.92
N ARG A 44 6.35 -14.25 8.47
CA ARG A 44 6.79 -15.26 9.45
C ARG A 44 7.88 -16.18 8.90
N ALA A 45 7.83 -16.53 7.62
CA ALA A 45 8.86 -17.38 7.01
C ALA A 45 10.25 -16.72 6.98
N ASN A 46 10.33 -15.38 6.96
CA ASN A 46 11.58 -14.62 6.92
C ASN A 46 12.07 -14.19 8.31
N LEU A 47 11.25 -14.33 9.36
CA LEU A 47 11.66 -14.02 10.73
C LEU A 47 12.61 -15.10 11.30
N PRO A 48 13.54 -14.71 12.19
CA PRO A 48 14.28 -15.66 13.00
C PRO A 48 13.34 -16.58 13.79
N GLU A 49 13.77 -17.81 14.08
CA GLU A 49 12.93 -18.85 14.69
C GLU A 49 12.26 -18.40 15.99
N GLU A 50 12.99 -17.64 16.81
CA GLU A 50 12.51 -17.07 18.07
C GLU A 50 11.35 -16.07 17.91
N PHE A 51 11.21 -15.45 16.74
CA PHE A 51 10.15 -14.48 16.46
C PHE A 51 8.99 -15.04 15.62
N LYS A 52 9.04 -16.30 15.16
CA LYS A 52 8.00 -16.87 14.30
C LYS A 52 6.64 -17.01 14.98
N SER A 53 6.60 -17.13 16.31
CA SER A 53 5.38 -17.34 17.10
C SER A 53 4.89 -16.10 17.86
N ILE A 54 5.48 -14.93 17.65
CA ILE A 54 5.05 -13.70 18.34
C ILE A 54 3.63 -13.30 17.93
N ALA A 55 2.95 -12.59 18.83
CA ALA A 55 1.70 -11.90 18.54
C ALA A 55 1.95 -10.77 17.53
N MET A 56 1.43 -10.95 16.33
CA MET A 56 1.62 -10.06 15.19
C MET A 56 0.29 -9.88 14.46
N HIS A 57 0.06 -8.69 13.93
CA HIS A 57 -1.09 -8.36 13.11
C HIS A 57 -0.62 -7.71 11.80
N VAL A 58 -1.24 -8.09 10.68
CA VAL A 58 -0.96 -7.56 9.36
C VAL A 58 -2.17 -6.77 8.89
N ASP A 59 -1.92 -5.60 8.31
CA ASP A 59 -2.93 -4.81 7.59
C ASP A 59 -2.48 -4.64 6.14
N ILE A 60 -3.36 -4.93 5.18
CA ILE A 60 -3.13 -4.71 3.76
C ILE A 60 -4.20 -3.77 3.23
N ALA A 61 -3.86 -2.48 3.16
CA ALA A 61 -4.74 -1.47 2.62
C ALA A 61 -4.54 -1.34 1.09
N ARG A 62 -5.58 -1.61 0.31
CA ARG A 62 -5.59 -1.34 -1.14
C ARG A 62 -6.02 0.10 -1.39
N HIS A 63 -5.20 0.86 -2.09
CA HIS A 63 -5.59 2.16 -2.63
C HIS A 63 -5.58 2.12 -4.16
N LEU A 64 -6.73 2.38 -4.77
CA LEU A 64 -6.87 2.44 -6.21
C LEU A 64 -6.53 3.86 -6.67
N HIS A 65 -5.32 4.09 -7.16
CA HIS A 65 -5.03 5.31 -7.89
C HIS A 65 -5.42 5.10 -9.34
N ARG A 66 -6.69 5.35 -9.70
CA ARG A 66 -7.07 5.32 -11.12
C ARG A 66 -6.88 6.73 -11.70
N PRO A 67 -5.84 7.02 -12.50
CA PRO A 67 -5.94 8.11 -13.47
C PRO A 67 -7.16 7.79 -14.35
N GLY A 68 -8.18 8.64 -14.31
CA GLY A 68 -9.47 8.38 -14.96
C GLY A 68 -10.54 7.72 -14.08
N ALA A 69 -10.35 7.59 -12.76
CA ALA A 69 -11.53 7.46 -11.89
C ALA A 69 -12.42 8.66 -12.18
N VAL A 70 -13.73 8.40 -12.35
CA VAL A 70 -14.78 9.36 -12.65
C VAL A 70 -14.93 10.35 -11.49
N LEU A 71 -13.91 11.18 -11.28
CA LEU A 71 -13.98 12.45 -10.61
C LEU A 71 -14.70 13.43 -11.57
N PRO A 72 -15.14 14.62 -11.10
CA PRO A 72 -16.07 15.48 -11.83
C PRO A 72 -15.61 15.95 -13.23
N SER A 73 -14.38 15.63 -13.62
CA SER A 73 -13.74 15.99 -14.88
C SER A 73 -13.69 14.85 -15.91
N ALA A 74 -14.58 13.85 -15.85
CA ALA A 74 -14.73 12.78 -16.83
C ALA A 74 -14.51 13.24 -18.30
N GLY A 75 -13.30 13.03 -18.84
CA GLY A 75 -12.93 13.42 -20.20
C GLY A 75 -12.68 14.92 -20.45
N ARG A 76 -12.44 15.72 -19.40
CA ARG A 76 -12.24 17.19 -19.49
C ARG A 76 -10.85 17.67 -19.11
N ASN A 77 -9.90 16.77 -18.87
CA ASN A 77 -8.51 17.12 -18.61
C ASN A 77 -7.76 17.20 -19.93
N PHE A 78 -7.36 18.41 -20.31
CA PHE A 78 -6.57 18.68 -21.51
C PHE A 78 -5.27 19.37 -21.14
N LEU A 79 -4.20 19.02 -21.84
CA LEU A 79 -2.92 19.72 -21.76
C LEU A 79 -2.76 20.59 -23.00
N TYR A 80 -2.32 21.84 -22.78
CA TYR A 80 -1.89 22.72 -23.86
C TYR A 80 -0.37 22.66 -23.98
N ASP A 81 0.13 22.28 -25.15
CA ASP A 81 1.55 22.33 -25.49
C ASP A 81 1.88 23.70 -26.12
N PRO A 82 2.63 24.57 -25.42
CA PRO A 82 2.98 25.89 -25.93
C PRO A 82 4.02 25.86 -27.06
N GLN A 83 4.74 24.76 -27.26
CA GLN A 83 5.72 24.62 -28.34
C GLN A 83 5.06 24.28 -29.67
N THR A 84 4.04 23.42 -29.65
CA THR A 84 3.30 23.03 -30.87
C THR A 84 1.97 23.78 -31.04
N GLY A 85 1.50 24.48 -30.00
CA GLY A 85 0.23 25.21 -29.97
C GLY A 85 -1.01 24.30 -29.93
N LYS A 86 -0.84 23.02 -29.60
CA LYS A 86 -1.91 22.02 -29.65
C LYS A 86 -2.49 21.74 -28.26
N VAL A 87 -3.76 21.36 -28.25
CA VAL A 87 -4.46 20.88 -27.05
C VAL A 87 -4.72 19.38 -27.24
N GLY A 88 -4.25 18.56 -26.30
CA GLY A 88 -4.41 17.11 -26.32
C GLY A 88 -5.02 16.59 -25.01
N PRO A 89 -5.61 15.38 -25.01
CA PRO A 89 -6.02 14.71 -23.77
C PRO A 89 -4.82 14.49 -22.85
N LEU A 90 -4.99 14.76 -21.55
CA LEU A 90 -3.91 14.59 -20.55
C LEU A 90 -3.43 13.13 -20.44
N GLU A 91 -4.28 12.17 -20.79
CA GLU A 91 -4.00 10.73 -20.74
C GLU A 91 -3.06 10.25 -21.87
N GLU A 92 -2.86 11.06 -22.92
CA GLU A 92 -1.97 10.75 -24.04
C GLU A 92 -0.50 11.12 -23.78
N GLU A 93 -0.21 11.83 -22.69
CA GLU A 93 1.15 12.17 -22.26
C GLU A 93 1.86 10.98 -21.63
N GLU A 94 3.10 10.71 -22.07
CA GLU A 94 3.94 9.61 -21.57
C GLU A 94 4.12 9.67 -20.05
N LEU A 95 4.19 10.88 -19.48
CA LEU A 95 4.33 11.08 -18.03
C LEU A 95 3.14 10.53 -17.23
N PHE A 96 1.92 10.58 -17.79
CA PHE A 96 0.72 10.05 -17.13
C PHE A 96 0.60 8.53 -17.25
N GLN A 97 1.21 7.94 -18.28
CA GLN A 97 1.23 6.49 -18.47
C GLN A 97 2.09 5.77 -17.41
N HIS A 98 3.00 6.49 -16.75
CA HIS A 98 3.89 5.94 -15.72
C HIS A 98 3.33 6.02 -14.29
N ILE A 99 2.12 6.57 -14.09
CA ILE A 99 1.51 6.62 -12.76
C ILE A 99 0.94 5.24 -12.41
N PRO A 100 1.34 4.64 -11.27
CA PRO A 100 0.80 3.35 -10.83
C PRO A 100 -0.73 3.39 -10.70
N GLN A 101 -1.43 2.46 -11.35
CA GLN A 101 -2.90 2.39 -11.32
C GLN A 101 -3.46 1.90 -9.98
N SER A 102 -2.61 1.26 -9.18
CA SER A 102 -2.94 0.92 -7.80
C SER A 102 -1.67 0.74 -6.99
N PHE A 103 -1.81 0.96 -5.69
CA PHE A 103 -0.80 0.58 -4.74
C PHE A 103 -1.44 -0.07 -3.52
N ARG A 104 -0.66 -0.92 -2.85
CA ARG A 104 -1.03 -1.52 -1.58
C ARG A 104 -0.04 -1.09 -0.52
N ILE A 105 -0.56 -0.58 0.58
CA ILE A 105 0.23 -0.34 1.78
C ILE A 105 0.10 -1.59 2.64
N CYS A 106 1.21 -2.23 2.93
CA CYS A 106 1.30 -3.40 3.79
C CYS A 106 1.95 -2.97 5.10
N ARG A 107 1.26 -3.19 6.21
CA ARG A 107 1.72 -2.83 7.55
C ARG A 107 1.79 -4.05 8.42
N VAL A 108 2.80 -4.09 9.27
CA VAL A 108 2.97 -5.14 10.28
C VAL A 108 3.00 -4.49 11.65
N TYR A 109 2.19 -5.00 12.55
CA TYR A 109 2.08 -4.57 13.93
C TYR A 109 2.49 -5.68 14.89
N VAL A 110 3.16 -5.30 15.97
CA VAL A 110 3.55 -6.19 17.06
C VAL A 110 2.89 -5.76 18.37
N ALA A 111 2.62 -6.71 19.24
CA ALA A 111 2.02 -6.42 20.54
C ALA A 111 3.04 -5.90 21.58
N GLU A 112 4.27 -6.39 21.50
CA GLU A 112 5.33 -6.08 22.46
C GLU A 112 6.40 -5.18 21.81
N PRO A 113 6.87 -4.11 22.48
CA PRO A 113 7.80 -3.16 21.88
C PRO A 113 9.14 -3.80 21.48
N GLU A 114 9.56 -4.81 22.24
CA GLU A 114 10.83 -5.53 22.07
C GLU A 114 10.90 -6.30 20.74
N HIS A 115 9.76 -6.73 20.21
CA HIS A 115 9.68 -7.45 18.92
C HIS A 115 9.74 -6.52 17.71
N ARG A 116 9.70 -5.20 17.92
CA ARG A 116 9.58 -4.22 16.83
C ARG A 116 10.77 -4.28 15.88
N GLU A 117 11.99 -4.27 16.41
CA GLU A 117 13.20 -4.24 15.57
C GLU A 117 13.37 -5.52 14.74
N ALA A 118 13.04 -6.68 15.33
CA ALA A 118 13.13 -7.96 14.64
C ALA A 118 12.18 -8.07 13.43
N VAL A 119 11.06 -7.35 13.45
CA VAL A 119 10.04 -7.38 12.39
C VAL A 119 10.19 -6.21 11.40
N ALA A 120 10.89 -5.14 11.77
CA ALA A 120 11.05 -3.93 10.96
C ALA A 120 12.08 -4.04 9.82
N THR A 121 12.66 -5.23 9.60
CA THR A 121 13.75 -5.47 8.63
C THR A 121 13.20 -5.69 7.21
#